data_AF-A0A934GRG4-F1
#
_entry.id   AF-A0A934GRG4-F1
#
_cell.length_a   1.000
_cell.length_b   1.000
_cell.length_c   1.000
_cell.angle_alpha   90.00
_cell.angle_beta   90.00
_cell.angle_gamma   90.00
#
_symmetry.space_group_name_H-M   'P 1'
#
loop_
_entity.id
_entity.type
_entity.pdbx_description
1 polymer ?
#
loop_
_entity_poly.entity_id
_entity_poly.type
_entity_poly.pdbx_seq_one_letter_code
_entity_poly.pdbx_strand_id
1 'polypeptide(L)' 'MKVLTPPYRCPLGRTTQRTDPDSIKREGWRDQHILVVAESDDRLDFVEREFVRRIGERLYGGRHG' A
#
# COMPACT_ATOMS: atom_id res chain seq x y z
N MET A 1 -32.36 -16.28 -37.02
CA MET A 1 -31.86 -16.69 -35.69
C MET A 1 -30.98 -15.56 -35.16
N LYS A 2 -31.43 -14.78 -34.16
CA LYS A 2 -30.60 -13.71 -33.58
C LYS A 2 -29.60 -14.36 -32.63
N VAL A 3 -28.35 -14.48 -33.08
CA VAL A 3 -27.26 -14.96 -32.24
C VAL A 3 -26.96 -13.86 -31.22
N LEU A 4 -27.25 -14.11 -29.95
CA LEU A 4 -26.89 -13.21 -28.87
C LEU A 4 -25.38 -13.30 -28.67
N THR A 5 -24.62 -12.35 -29.19
CA THR A 5 -23.18 -12.27 -28.93
C THR A 5 -22.99 -11.97 -27.44
N PRO A 6 -22.34 -12.85 -26.65
CA PRO A 6 -22.09 -12.56 -25.25
C PRO A 6 -21.14 -11.36 -25.16
N PRO A 7 -21.36 -10.40 -24.23
CA PRO A 7 -20.45 -9.28 -24.06
C PRO A 7 -19.06 -9.81 -23.66
N TYR A 8 -18.03 -9.31 -24.33
CA TYR A 8 -16.63 -9.62 -24.04
C TYR A 8 -16.33 -9.33 -22.57
N ARG A 9 -16.15 -10.38 -21.77
CA ARG A 9 -15.71 -10.27 -20.38
C ARG A 9 -14.19 -10.24 -20.38
N CYS A 10 -13.60 -9.09 -20.09
CA CYS A 10 -12.16 -8.93 -19.93
C CYS A 10 -11.61 -10.01 -18.98
N PRO A 11 -10.61 -10.81 -19.38
CA PRO A 11 -10.02 -11.83 -18.50
C PRO A 11 -9.36 -11.22 -17.25
N LEU A 12 -8.96 -9.94 -17.32
CA LEU A 12 -8.40 -9.17 -16.21
C LEU A 12 -9.44 -8.77 -15.13
N GLY A 13 -10.73 -8.87 -15.43
CA GLY A 13 -11.81 -8.57 -14.48
C GLY A 13 -12.13 -9.73 -13.53
N ARG A 14 -11.56 -10.92 -13.79
CA ARG A 14 -11.65 -12.06 -12.86
C ARG A 14 -10.57 -11.92 -11.80
N THR A 15 -10.92 -11.17 -10.75
CA THR A 15 -10.49 -11.45 -9.38
C THR A 15 -8.99 -11.71 -9.21
N THR A 16 -8.21 -10.64 -9.08
CA THR A 16 -7.27 -10.67 -7.97
C THR A 16 -8.12 -10.40 -6.74
N GLN A 17 -8.30 -11.40 -5.86
CA GLN A 17 -8.78 -11.10 -4.52
C GLN A 17 -7.86 -10.01 -3.99
N ARG A 18 -8.43 -8.88 -3.56
CA ARG A 18 -7.65 -7.79 -3.01
C ARG A 18 -6.95 -8.35 -1.78
N THR A 19 -5.66 -8.65 -1.92
CA THR A 19 -4.85 -9.16 -0.81
C THR A 19 -4.97 -8.16 0.32
N ASP A 20 -5.18 -8.69 1.52
CA ASP A 20 -5.28 -7.89 2.73
C ASP A 20 -4.04 -6.97 2.85
N PRO A 21 -4.22 -5.64 2.90
CA PRO A 21 -3.10 -4.70 2.91
C PRO A 21 -2.15 -4.92 4.09
N ASP A 22 -2.65 -5.35 5.25
CA ASP A 22 -1.81 -5.62 6.42
C ASP A 22 -0.95 -6.88 6.24
N SER A 23 -1.44 -7.86 5.49
CA SER A 23 -0.67 -9.03 5.11
C SER A 23 0.49 -8.67 4.17
N ILE A 24 0.26 -7.77 3.21
CA ILE A 24 1.33 -7.24 2.33
C ILE A 24 2.38 -6.47 3.14
N LYS A 25 1.97 -5.61 4.09
CA LYS A 25 2.90 -4.87 4.95
C LYS A 25 3.76 -5.80 5.80
N ARG A 26 3.15 -6.85 6.38
CA ARG A 26 3.88 -7.84 7.18
C ARG A 26 4.90 -8.61 6.36
N GLU A 27 4.54 -9.05 5.16
CA GLU A 27 5.46 -9.74 4.25
C GLU A 27 6.59 -8.82 3.80
N GLY A 28 6.27 -7.59 3.39
CA GLY A 28 7.25 -6.57 3.04
C GLY A 28 8.25 -6.28 4.15
N TRP A 29 7.80 -6.26 5.41
CA TRP A 29 8.70 -6.12 6.55
C TRP A 29 9.55 -7.36 6.79
N ARG A 30 8.95 -8.55 6.78
CA ARG A 30 9.66 -9.79 7.11
C ARG A 30 10.72 -10.15 6.07
N ASP A 31 10.40 -9.94 4.79
CA ASP A 31 11.20 -10.48 3.69
C ASP A 31 12.12 -9.41 3.08
N GLN A 32 11.77 -8.11 3.19
CA GLN A 32 12.53 -7.01 2.58
C GLN A 32 12.86 -5.88 3.57
N HIS A 33 12.42 -5.98 4.83
CA HIS A 33 12.54 -4.91 5.82
C HIS A 33 11.92 -3.57 5.36
N ILE A 34 10.85 -3.64 4.56
CA ILE A 34 10.10 -2.49 4.09
C ILE A 34 8.87 -2.29 4.99
N LEU A 35 8.82 -1.16 5.69
CA LEU A 35 7.70 -0.77 6.53
C LEU A 35 6.89 0.34 5.87
N VAL A 36 5.61 0.10 5.62
CA VAL A 36 4.65 1.13 5.18
C VAL A 36 3.73 1.45 6.34
N VAL A 37 4.02 2.57 6.99
CA VAL A 37 3.29 3.06 8.17
C VAL A 37 2.76 4.47 7.91
N ALA A 38 1.56 4.76 8.40
CA ALA A 38 1.03 6.11 8.39
C ALA A 38 1.64 6.91 9.55
N GLU A 39 2.00 8.17 9.32
CA GLU A 39 2.51 9.05 10.39
C GLU A 39 1.53 9.14 11.57
N SER A 40 0.23 9.12 11.30
CA SER A 40 -0.83 9.22 12.30
C SER A 40 -1.31 7.87 12.84
N ASP A 41 -0.54 6.78 12.70
CA ASP A 41 -0.94 5.47 13.21
C ASP A 41 -1.02 5.50 14.76
N ASP A 42 -2.17 5.09 15.33
CA ASP A 42 -2.44 5.13 16.78
C ASP A 42 -1.65 4.10 17.59
N ARG A 43 -0.99 3.16 16.91
CA ARG A 43 -0.08 2.21 17.55
C ARG A 43 1.30 2.81 17.82
N LEU A 44 1.61 3.95 17.21
CA LEU A 44 2.86 4.67 17.41
C LEU A 44 2.72 5.67 18.56
N ASP A 45 3.68 5.66 19.48
CA ASP A 45 3.81 6.71 20.48
C ASP A 45 4.25 8.04 19.84
N PHE A 46 4.22 9.12 20.64
CA PHE A 46 4.58 10.45 20.15
C PHE A 46 6.00 10.52 19.55
N VAL A 47 6.96 9.82 20.15
CA VAL A 47 8.35 9.81 19.73
C VAL A 47 8.51 9.01 18.43
N GLU A 48 7.84 7.86 18.33
CA GLU A 48 7.82 7.02 17.14
C GLU A 48 7.20 7.75 15.94
N ARG A 49 6.11 8.49 16.14
CA ARG A 49 5.50 9.34 15.10
C ARG A 49 6.47 10.41 14.60
N GLU A 50 7.17 11.07 15.51
CA GLU A 50 8.19 12.07 15.15
C GLU A 50 9.36 11.45 14.37
N PHE A 51 9.78 10.23 14.70
CA PHE A 51 10.81 9.52 13.94
C PHE A 51 10.34 9.21 12.52
N VAL A 52 9.13 8.69 12.35
CA VAL A 52 8.54 8.42 11.03
C VAL A 52 8.45 9.70 10.21
N ARG A 53 7.95 10.79 10.80
CA ARG A 53 7.86 12.11 10.16
C ARG A 53 9.21 12.63 9.70
N ARG A 54 10.20 12.67 10.59
CA ARG A 54 11.57 13.16 10.26
C ARG A 54 12.26 12.32 9.20
N ILE A 55 12.13 10.99 9.26
CA ILE A 55 12.69 10.09 8.25
C ILE A 55 11.99 10.32 6.92
N GLY A 56 10.65 10.42 6.91
CA GLY A 56 9.85 10.72 5.72
C GLY A 56 10.23 12.05 5.09
N GLU A 57 10.31 13.12 5.90
CA GLU A 57 10.76 14.45 5.47
C GLU A 57 12.19 14.44 4.91
N ARG A 58 13.12 13.71 5.55
CA ARG A 58 14.50 13.58 5.05
C ARG A 58 14.60 12.81 3.74
N LEU A 59 13.81 11.75 3.57
CA LEU A 59 13.88 10.87 2.40
C LEU A 59 13.06 11.38 1.21
N TYR A 60 11.92 12.03 1.48
CA TYR A 60 10.92 12.40 0.47
C TYR A 60 10.46 13.86 0.55
N GLY A 61 10.80 14.59 1.62
CA GLY A 61 10.37 15.97 1.86
C GLY A 61 11.11 17.03 1.04
N GLY A 62 11.39 16.74 -0.24
CA GLY A 62 12.11 17.64 -1.13
C GLY A 62 11.41 18.98 -1.34
N ARG A 63 11.79 19.99 -0.54
CA ARG A 63 12.04 21.36 -1.00
C ARG A 63 12.90 22.19 -0.03
N HIS A 64 14.21 22.02 -0.16
CA HIS A 64 15.12 23.16 -0.24
C HIS A 64 15.99 22.96 -1.49
N GLY A 65 15.54 23.57 -2.59
CA GLY A 65 16.04 23.44 -3.96
C GLY A 65 14.89 23.56 -4.95
#